data_AF-A0A2W4J926-F1
#
_entry.id   AF-A0A2W4J926-F1
#
_cell.length_a   1.000
_cell.length_b   1.000
_cell.length_c   1.000
_cell.angle_alpha   90.00
_cell.angle_beta   90.00
_cell.angle_gamma   90.00
#
_symmetry.space_group_name_H-M   'P 1'
#
loop_
_entity.id
_entity.type
_entity.pdbx_description
1 polymer ?
#
loop_
_entity_poly.entity_id
_entity_poly.type
_entity_poly.pdbx_seq_one_letter_code
_entity_poly.pdbx_strand_id
1 'polypeptide(L)'
;MVAVVTPRLLAGRWQYGPYEARADAVRAFDAAQGLPAVVLGTLVSPGDPDVGDHEWRTVSVTGQLIPASHGGPRGPAVSSTAALHHLAWLQTSEGMVLVDIGWVPRDDAPEVRLPLEPVTVTGVLREQEPDDGRRGEGATRIVADQVEAPLDAGPAYPGYIMLREPCDDSGCLGTPAQPVPLPQLSLGPHLSYAYQWWLLALLAPVAAVFLLRRDARLEREARGEAPAPADRPRRPSRAERRGPSDEEIEDAL
;
A
#
# COMPACT_ATOMS: atom_id res chain seq x y z
N MET A 1 3.98 34.19 14.39
CA MET A 1 2.91 33.20 14.06
C MET A 1 3.22 32.46 12.76
N VAL A 2 3.41 33.16 11.63
CA VAL A 2 3.74 32.56 10.32
C VAL A 2 4.97 31.62 10.39
N ALA A 3 6.06 32.05 11.03
CA ALA A 3 7.28 31.24 11.18
C ALA A 3 7.10 29.91 11.95
N VAL A 4 6.02 29.75 12.71
CA VAL A 4 5.73 28.53 13.49
C VAL A 4 4.73 27.64 12.75
N VAL A 5 3.76 28.23 12.06
CA VAL A 5 2.66 27.52 11.38
C VAL A 5 3.14 26.94 10.04
N THR A 6 3.84 27.73 9.22
CA THR A 6 4.22 27.33 7.86
C THR A 6 5.07 26.05 7.80
N PRO A 7 6.12 25.87 8.62
CA PRO A 7 6.92 24.64 8.58
C PRO A 7 6.12 23.39 8.95
N ARG A 8 5.15 23.50 9.85
CA ARG A 8 4.30 22.38 10.30
C ARG A 8 3.29 21.98 9.23
N LEU A 9 2.71 22.94 8.50
CA LEU A 9 1.86 22.65 7.34
C LEU A 9 2.64 21.90 6.25
N LEU A 10 3.87 22.35 5.96
CA LEU A 10 4.76 21.69 5.00
C LEU A 10 5.13 20.28 5.45
N ALA A 11 5.50 20.09 6.73
CA ALA A 11 5.80 18.78 7.28
C ALA A 11 4.59 17.82 7.22
N GLY A 12 3.39 18.32 7.50
CA GLY A 12 2.17 17.54 7.36
C GLY A 12 1.88 17.14 5.91
N ARG A 13 2.04 18.07 4.94
CA ARG A 13 1.88 17.75 3.51
C ARG A 13 2.94 16.75 3.02
N TRP A 14 4.16 16.89 3.50
CA TRP A 14 5.26 15.97 3.20
C TRP A 14 4.96 14.56 3.71
N GLN A 15 4.39 14.41 4.91
CA GLN A 15 3.95 13.10 5.40
C GLN A 15 2.71 12.56 4.69
N TYR A 16 1.82 13.42 4.22
CA TYR A 16 0.59 13.01 3.54
C TYR A 16 0.85 12.40 2.16
N GLY A 17 1.84 12.87 1.41
CA GLY A 17 2.16 12.34 0.07
C GLY A 17 2.44 10.82 0.05
N PRO A 18 3.36 10.31 0.88
CA PRO A 18 3.60 8.87 1.01
C PRO A 18 2.38 8.07 1.50
N TYR A 19 1.45 8.70 2.23
CA TYR A 19 0.20 8.06 2.59
C TYR A 19 -0.71 7.89 1.37
N GLU A 20 -0.86 8.92 0.53
CA GLU A 20 -1.68 8.87 -0.69
C GLU A 20 -1.21 7.70 -1.59
N ALA A 21 0.08 7.64 -1.91
CA ALA A 21 0.64 6.58 -2.75
C ALA A 21 0.40 5.17 -2.17
N ARG A 22 0.56 4.99 -0.84
CA ARG A 22 0.29 3.69 -0.20
C ARG A 22 -1.20 3.37 -0.16
N ALA A 23 -2.05 4.36 0.04
CA ALA A 23 -3.50 4.17 0.01
C ALA A 23 -3.96 3.76 -1.37
N ASP A 24 -3.35 4.29 -2.43
CA ASP A 24 -3.65 3.93 -3.81
C ASP A 24 -3.23 2.48 -4.10
N ALA A 25 -2.00 2.10 -3.70
CA ALA A 25 -1.51 0.73 -3.82
C ALA A 25 -2.37 -0.29 -3.04
N VAL A 26 -2.77 0.04 -1.80
CA VAL A 26 -3.69 -0.81 -1.01
C VAL A 26 -5.04 -0.97 -1.73
N ARG A 27 -5.61 0.12 -2.25
CA ARG A 27 -6.89 0.05 -2.98
C ARG A 27 -6.78 -0.78 -4.26
N ALA A 28 -5.70 -0.63 -5.02
CA ALA A 28 -5.45 -1.42 -6.22
C ALA A 28 -5.32 -2.91 -5.88
N PHE A 29 -4.54 -3.24 -4.84
CA PHE A 29 -4.40 -4.60 -4.34
C PHE A 29 -5.75 -5.19 -3.91
N ASP A 30 -6.52 -4.49 -3.06
CA ASP A 30 -7.82 -4.95 -2.58
C ASP A 30 -8.85 -5.10 -3.70
N ALA A 31 -8.85 -4.18 -4.68
CA ALA A 31 -9.74 -4.26 -5.84
C ALA A 31 -9.40 -5.44 -6.76
N ALA A 32 -8.12 -5.81 -6.85
CA ALA A 32 -7.68 -6.94 -7.64
C ALA A 32 -7.99 -8.31 -6.97
N GLN A 33 -8.06 -8.34 -5.63
CA GLN A 33 -8.31 -9.57 -4.89
C GLN A 33 -9.67 -10.20 -5.22
N GLY A 34 -9.67 -11.51 -5.42
CA GLY A 34 -10.89 -12.30 -5.67
C GLY A 34 -11.47 -12.19 -7.09
N LEU A 35 -10.92 -11.32 -7.94
CA LEU A 35 -11.26 -11.29 -9.35
C LEU A 35 -10.69 -12.52 -10.07
N PRO A 36 -11.39 -13.05 -11.10
CA PRO A 36 -10.89 -14.19 -11.87
C PRO A 36 -9.61 -13.83 -12.63
N ALA A 37 -8.82 -14.87 -12.94
CA ALA A 37 -7.65 -14.76 -13.79
C ALA A 37 -8.04 -14.32 -15.20
N VAL A 38 -7.23 -13.45 -15.80
CA VAL A 38 -7.45 -12.88 -17.14
C VAL A 38 -6.23 -13.11 -18.02
N VAL A 39 -6.41 -13.29 -19.32
CA VAL A 39 -5.30 -13.49 -20.26
C VAL A 39 -4.39 -12.25 -20.28
N LEU A 40 -3.08 -12.44 -20.10
CA LEU A 40 -2.10 -11.34 -19.98
C LEU A 40 -2.22 -10.30 -21.11
N GLY A 41 -2.25 -10.76 -22.36
CA GLY A 41 -2.33 -9.90 -23.56
C GLY A 41 -3.59 -9.03 -23.68
N THR A 42 -4.60 -9.25 -22.82
CA THR A 42 -5.79 -8.37 -22.76
C THR A 42 -5.61 -7.17 -21.84
N LEU A 43 -4.62 -7.21 -20.95
CA LEU A 43 -4.33 -6.14 -19.99
C LEU A 43 -3.13 -5.31 -20.43
N VAL A 44 -2.06 -5.97 -20.89
CA VAL A 44 -0.80 -5.34 -21.30
C VAL A 44 -0.29 -6.00 -22.57
N SER A 45 0.43 -5.22 -23.38
CA SER A 45 1.08 -5.68 -24.61
C SER A 45 2.62 -5.66 -24.47
N PRO A 46 3.34 -6.49 -25.24
CA PRO A 46 4.79 -6.38 -25.32
C PRO A 46 5.23 -4.99 -25.78
N GLY A 47 6.19 -4.38 -25.07
CA GLY A 47 6.70 -3.04 -25.36
C GLY A 47 5.94 -1.89 -24.70
N ASP A 48 4.86 -2.16 -23.95
CA ASP A 48 4.25 -1.16 -23.08
C ASP A 48 5.26 -0.68 -22.02
N PRO A 49 5.22 0.60 -21.61
CA PRO A 49 6.21 1.17 -20.68
C PRO A 49 6.07 0.65 -19.24
N ASP A 50 4.85 0.32 -18.83
CA ASP A 50 4.50 -0.10 -17.47
C ASP A 50 3.24 -0.98 -17.46
N VAL A 51 2.90 -1.55 -16.31
CA VAL A 51 1.68 -2.37 -16.12
C VAL A 51 0.44 -1.53 -15.80
N GLY A 52 0.60 -0.22 -15.60
CA GLY A 52 -0.46 0.71 -15.20
C GLY A 52 -1.31 0.23 -14.02
N ASP A 53 -2.62 0.45 -14.13
CA ASP A 53 -3.61 0.04 -13.13
C ASP A 53 -3.85 -1.49 -13.08
N HIS A 54 -3.08 -2.28 -13.84
CA HIS A 54 -3.20 -3.74 -13.89
C HIS A 54 -2.25 -4.45 -12.91
N GLU A 55 -1.42 -3.71 -12.16
CA GLU A 55 -0.69 -4.28 -11.03
C GLU A 55 -1.65 -5.03 -10.09
N TRP A 56 -1.21 -6.17 -9.58
CA TRP A 56 -1.97 -7.09 -8.70
C TRP A 56 -3.05 -7.93 -9.38
N ARG A 57 -3.35 -7.72 -10.67
CA ARG A 57 -4.29 -8.60 -11.39
C ARG A 57 -3.72 -10.01 -11.51
N THR A 58 -4.54 -11.01 -11.19
CA THR A 58 -4.22 -12.39 -11.52
C THR A 58 -4.32 -12.56 -13.03
N VAL A 59 -3.22 -12.97 -13.65
CA VAL A 59 -3.10 -13.18 -15.08
C VAL A 59 -2.82 -14.64 -15.39
N SER A 60 -3.24 -15.06 -16.58
CA SER A 60 -2.93 -16.36 -17.17
C SER A 60 -2.25 -16.16 -18.52
N VAL A 61 -1.20 -16.92 -18.78
CA VAL A 61 -0.45 -16.85 -20.03
C VAL A 61 0.20 -18.19 -20.32
N THR A 62 0.11 -18.64 -21.57
CA THR A 62 0.69 -19.91 -22.01
C THR A 62 1.99 -19.65 -22.76
N GLY A 63 3.02 -20.43 -22.44
CA GLY A 63 4.32 -20.32 -23.08
C GLY A 63 5.32 -21.35 -22.59
N GLN A 64 6.53 -21.29 -23.13
CA GLN A 64 7.63 -22.14 -22.68
C GLN A 64 8.47 -21.41 -21.63
N LEU A 65 8.69 -22.06 -20.49
CA LEU A 65 9.57 -21.53 -19.45
C LEU A 65 11.03 -21.79 -19.82
N ILE A 66 11.79 -20.72 -19.98
CA ILE A 66 13.22 -20.73 -20.25
C ILE A 66 13.92 -20.27 -18.97
N PRO A 67 14.71 -21.13 -18.31
CA PRO A 67 15.49 -20.73 -17.15
C PRO A 67 16.37 -19.53 -17.49
N ALA A 68 16.32 -18.48 -16.66
CA ALA A 68 17.29 -17.40 -16.80
C ALA A 68 18.69 -17.93 -16.43
N SER A 69 19.69 -17.71 -17.29
CA SER A 69 21.05 -18.20 -17.09
C SER A 69 21.60 -17.75 -15.73
N HIS A 70 22.13 -18.73 -14.97
CA HIS A 70 22.96 -18.65 -13.77
C HIS A 70 23.45 -17.24 -13.42
N GLY A 71 22.62 -16.52 -12.66
CA GLY A 71 22.89 -15.15 -12.25
C GLY A 71 22.54 -14.86 -10.80
N GLY A 72 22.48 -15.89 -9.96
CA GLY A 72 22.45 -15.77 -8.50
C GLY A 72 21.24 -15.04 -7.90
N PRO A 73 21.27 -14.83 -6.57
CA PRO A 73 20.22 -14.15 -5.80
C PRO A 73 19.74 -12.86 -6.45
N ARG A 74 18.44 -12.74 -6.74
CA ARG A 74 17.85 -11.44 -7.10
C ARG A 74 16.52 -11.30 -6.40
N GLY A 75 16.29 -10.18 -5.73
CA GLY A 75 14.98 -9.85 -5.19
C GLY A 75 14.99 -9.51 -3.69
N PRO A 76 13.84 -9.01 -3.20
CA PRO A 76 13.72 -8.55 -1.83
C PRO A 76 13.78 -9.71 -0.83
N ALA A 77 14.07 -9.39 0.44
CA ALA A 77 13.89 -10.35 1.51
C ALA A 77 12.41 -10.76 1.61
N VAL A 78 12.16 -12.05 1.82
CA VAL A 78 10.80 -12.58 2.00
C VAL A 78 10.57 -12.84 3.48
N SER A 79 9.54 -12.23 4.07
CA SER A 79 9.18 -12.41 5.49
C SER A 79 10.36 -12.23 6.46
N SER A 80 11.22 -11.23 6.21
CA SER A 80 12.48 -10.96 6.94
C SER A 80 13.60 -11.98 6.79
N THR A 81 13.44 -12.98 5.92
CA THR A 81 14.47 -13.96 5.56
C THR A 81 15.19 -13.51 4.29
N ALA A 82 16.53 -13.61 4.29
CA ALA A 82 17.32 -13.43 3.08
C ALA A 82 16.93 -14.52 2.07
N ALA A 83 16.32 -14.10 0.96
CA ALA A 83 15.71 -14.98 -0.02
C ALA A 83 16.47 -14.95 -1.34
N LEU A 84 16.39 -16.04 -2.09
CA LEU A 84 16.80 -16.16 -3.47
C LEU A 84 15.55 -16.37 -4.30
N HIS A 85 15.26 -15.49 -5.25
CA HIS A 85 14.17 -15.74 -6.20
C HIS A 85 14.69 -16.50 -7.41
N HIS A 86 13.93 -17.51 -7.82
CA HIS A 86 14.13 -18.22 -9.06
C HIS A 86 13.34 -17.51 -10.16
N LEU A 87 14.08 -16.94 -11.11
CA LEU A 87 13.50 -16.21 -12.23
C LEU A 87 13.60 -17.04 -13.50
N ALA A 88 12.55 -17.00 -14.32
CA ALA A 88 12.52 -17.60 -15.63
C ALA A 88 11.86 -16.65 -16.61
N TRP A 89 12.27 -16.72 -17.87
CA TRP A 89 11.54 -16.07 -18.94
C TRP A 89 10.47 -17.01 -19.47
N LEU A 90 9.24 -16.53 -19.62
CA LEU A 90 8.19 -17.24 -20.33
C LEU A 90 8.13 -16.73 -21.76
N GLN A 91 8.48 -17.60 -22.71
CA GLN A 91 8.35 -17.34 -24.13
C GLN A 91 6.94 -17.65 -24.59
N THR A 92 6.22 -16.61 -25.01
CA THR A 92 4.85 -16.69 -25.51
C THR A 92 4.82 -16.51 -27.03
N SER A 93 3.64 -16.61 -27.65
CA SER A 93 3.47 -16.30 -29.08
C SER A 93 3.63 -14.81 -29.43
N GLU A 94 3.46 -13.91 -28.45
CA GLU A 94 3.46 -12.47 -28.67
C GLU A 94 4.75 -11.79 -28.20
N GLY A 95 5.43 -12.36 -27.20
CA GLY A 95 6.61 -11.77 -26.57
C GLY A 95 7.13 -12.57 -25.40
N MET A 96 7.98 -11.94 -24.60
CA MET A 96 8.63 -12.54 -23.42
C MET A 96 8.11 -11.88 -22.14
N VAL A 97 7.78 -12.66 -21.11
CA VAL A 97 7.45 -12.09 -19.79
C VAL A 97 8.32 -12.74 -18.72
N LEU A 98 8.84 -11.93 -17.80
CA LEU A 98 9.59 -12.45 -16.67
C LEU A 98 8.63 -13.08 -15.66
N VAL A 99 8.97 -14.27 -15.17
CA VAL A 99 8.22 -15.00 -14.17
C VAL A 99 9.10 -15.21 -12.93
N ASP A 100 8.63 -14.73 -11.80
CA ASP A 100 9.16 -15.10 -10.49
C ASP A 100 8.51 -16.42 -10.08
N ILE A 101 9.27 -17.49 -10.22
CA ILE A 101 8.84 -18.87 -9.94
C ILE A 101 8.64 -19.10 -8.44
N GLY A 102 9.22 -18.24 -7.61
CA GLY A 102 9.20 -18.37 -6.17
C GLY A 102 10.60 -18.21 -5.58
N TRP A 103 10.67 -18.41 -4.27
CA TRP A 103 11.89 -18.15 -3.51
C TRP A 103 12.34 -19.37 -2.70
N VAL A 104 13.62 -19.35 -2.34
CA VAL A 104 14.25 -20.29 -1.41
C VAL A 104 15.15 -19.53 -0.43
N PRO A 105 15.36 -20.02 0.79
CA PRO A 105 16.33 -19.42 1.71
C PRO A 105 17.73 -19.36 1.10
N ARG A 106 18.48 -18.29 1.36
CA ARG A 106 19.82 -18.08 0.79
C ARG A 106 20.81 -19.21 1.05
N ASP A 107 20.72 -19.86 2.21
CA ASP A 107 21.67 -20.90 2.61
C ASP A 107 21.30 -22.30 2.04
N ASP A 108 20.16 -22.42 1.35
CA ASP A 108 19.63 -23.67 0.80
C ASP A 108 18.96 -23.42 -0.56
N ALA A 109 19.79 -23.37 -1.62
CA ALA A 109 19.38 -23.03 -2.98
C ALA A 109 19.33 -24.28 -3.88
N PRO A 110 18.27 -25.12 -3.78
CA PRO A 110 18.14 -26.26 -4.66
C PRO A 110 18.00 -25.83 -6.12
N GLU A 111 18.46 -26.68 -7.03
CA GLU A 111 18.22 -26.49 -8.45
C GLU A 111 16.72 -26.66 -8.75
N VAL A 112 16.10 -25.60 -9.26
CA VAL A 112 14.69 -25.59 -9.65
C VAL A 112 14.57 -26.15 -11.06
N ARG A 113 13.94 -27.32 -11.19
CA ARG A 113 13.61 -27.92 -12.48
C ARG A 113 12.32 -27.31 -13.01
N LEU A 114 12.40 -26.69 -14.19
CA LEU A 114 11.24 -26.16 -14.90
C LEU A 114 10.70 -27.19 -15.91
N PRO A 115 9.39 -27.16 -16.21
CA PRO A 115 8.82 -27.96 -17.29
C PRO A 115 9.48 -27.62 -18.64
N LEU A 116 9.76 -28.65 -19.44
CA LEU A 116 10.35 -28.47 -20.77
C LEU A 116 9.29 -28.14 -21.83
N GLU A 117 8.07 -28.63 -21.63
CA GLU A 117 6.92 -28.39 -22.50
C GLU A 117 6.25 -27.05 -22.17
N PRO A 118 5.48 -26.47 -23.11
CA PRO A 118 4.69 -25.27 -22.85
C PRO A 118 3.70 -25.49 -21.69
N VAL A 119 3.63 -24.51 -20.80
CA VAL A 119 2.71 -24.50 -19.65
C VAL A 119 1.89 -23.23 -19.64
N THR A 120 0.70 -23.32 -19.05
CA THR A 120 -0.12 -22.17 -18.70
C THR A 120 0.26 -21.70 -17.30
N VAL A 121 0.93 -20.56 -17.25
CA VAL A 121 1.31 -19.86 -16.03
C VAL A 121 0.13 -19.04 -15.55
N THR A 122 -0.33 -19.28 -14.33
CA THR A 122 -1.26 -18.41 -13.61
C THR A 122 -0.52 -17.76 -12.45
N GLY A 123 -0.58 -16.43 -12.36
CA GLY A 123 0.16 -15.67 -11.37
C GLY A 123 -0.34 -14.25 -11.20
N VAL A 124 0.29 -13.50 -10.31
CA VAL A 124 -0.07 -12.10 -10.03
C VAL A 124 0.87 -11.19 -10.80
N LEU A 125 0.33 -10.32 -11.65
CA LEU A 125 1.10 -9.32 -12.38
C LEU A 125 1.63 -8.26 -11.42
N ARG A 126 2.93 -7.94 -11.54
CA ARG A 126 3.63 -6.96 -10.71
C ARG A 126 4.40 -6.00 -11.58
N GLU A 127 4.42 -4.74 -11.17
CA GLU A 127 5.32 -3.77 -11.76
C GLU A 127 6.77 -4.09 -11.36
N GLN A 128 7.69 -3.90 -12.29
CA GLN A 128 9.12 -3.99 -11.97
C GLN A 128 9.56 -2.72 -11.23
N GLU A 129 10.39 -2.89 -10.21
CA GLU A 129 10.95 -1.73 -9.51
C GLU A 129 12.01 -1.04 -10.38
N PRO A 130 12.22 0.29 -10.21
CA PRO A 130 13.32 0.98 -10.86
C PRO A 130 14.68 0.36 -10.51
N ASP A 131 15.59 0.29 -11.48
CA ASP A 131 16.95 -0.20 -11.25
C ASP A 131 17.72 0.71 -10.27
N ASP A 132 18.26 0.13 -9.19
CA ASP A 132 19.15 0.82 -8.23
C ASP A 132 20.64 0.60 -8.50
N GLY A 133 21.00 -0.08 -9.59
CA GLY A 133 22.37 -0.41 -9.95
C GLY A 133 22.98 -1.57 -9.16
N ARG A 134 22.27 -2.18 -8.20
CA ARG A 134 22.78 -3.30 -7.42
C ARG A 134 22.66 -4.60 -8.22
N ARG A 135 23.64 -5.50 -8.08
CA ARG A 135 23.77 -6.74 -8.87
C ARG A 135 24.23 -7.91 -7.99
N GLY A 136 24.05 -9.14 -8.46
CA GLY A 136 24.47 -10.36 -7.76
C GLY A 136 23.85 -10.45 -6.36
N GLU A 137 24.62 -10.87 -5.37
CA GLU A 137 24.15 -11.05 -3.98
C GLU A 137 23.60 -9.79 -3.30
N GLY A 138 23.93 -8.61 -3.86
CA GLY A 138 23.45 -7.31 -3.39
C GLY A 138 22.17 -6.82 -4.07
N ALA A 139 21.66 -7.54 -5.08
CA ALA A 139 20.43 -7.20 -5.79
C ALA A 139 19.21 -7.40 -4.88
N THR A 140 18.45 -6.32 -4.68
CA THR A 140 17.27 -6.30 -3.80
C THR A 140 15.96 -6.17 -4.56
N ARG A 141 16.02 -6.12 -5.90
CA ARG A 141 14.88 -5.84 -6.78
C ARG A 141 14.84 -6.86 -7.92
N ILE A 142 13.64 -7.11 -8.44
CA ILE A 142 13.43 -7.89 -9.66
C ILE A 142 13.27 -6.88 -10.80
N VAL A 143 14.21 -6.88 -11.73
CA VAL A 143 14.27 -5.96 -12.87
C VAL A 143 14.57 -6.78 -14.12
N ALA A 144 13.70 -6.71 -15.12
CA ALA A 144 13.80 -7.51 -16.33
C ALA A 144 15.14 -7.30 -17.06
N ASP A 145 15.59 -6.05 -17.18
CA ASP A 145 16.85 -5.68 -17.85
C ASP A 145 18.11 -6.24 -17.17
N GLN A 146 18.02 -6.66 -15.90
CA GLN A 146 19.13 -7.30 -15.19
C GLN A 146 19.14 -8.83 -15.38
N VAL A 147 18.10 -9.39 -15.99
CA VAL A 147 17.97 -10.81 -16.27
C VAL A 147 18.33 -11.05 -17.73
N GLU A 148 19.37 -11.84 -17.97
CA GLU A 148 19.78 -12.19 -19.32
C GLU A 148 18.61 -12.86 -20.05
N ALA A 149 18.19 -12.26 -21.16
CA ALA A 149 17.16 -12.79 -22.02
C ALA A 149 17.79 -13.71 -23.09
N PRO A 150 17.05 -14.71 -23.59
CA PRO A 150 17.48 -15.49 -24.75
C PRO A 150 17.86 -14.59 -25.94
N LEU A 151 18.84 -15.03 -26.74
CA LEU A 151 19.36 -14.25 -27.89
C LEU A 151 18.29 -13.86 -28.92
N ASP A 152 17.24 -14.68 -29.07
CA ASP A 152 16.10 -14.45 -29.96
C ASP A 152 14.85 -13.98 -29.20
N ALA A 153 15.03 -13.30 -28.06
CA ALA A 153 13.93 -12.75 -27.28
C ALA A 153 13.16 -11.71 -28.11
N GLY A 154 11.86 -11.97 -28.29
CA GLY A 154 10.91 -10.98 -28.78
C GLY A 154 10.74 -9.81 -27.79
N PRO A 155 9.86 -8.84 -28.10
CA PRO A 155 9.58 -7.74 -27.17
C PRO A 155 9.13 -8.27 -25.81
N ALA A 156 9.56 -7.62 -24.73
CA ALA A 156 9.18 -7.98 -23.39
C ALA A 156 7.85 -7.32 -22.99
N TYR A 157 7.00 -8.06 -22.27
CA TYR A 157 5.89 -7.47 -21.52
C TYR A 157 6.44 -6.60 -20.37
N PRO A 158 5.71 -5.55 -19.96
CA PRO A 158 6.08 -4.77 -18.78
C PRO A 158 5.94 -5.61 -17.50
N GLY A 159 6.84 -5.39 -16.56
CA GLY A 159 6.79 -6.01 -15.23
C GLY A 159 7.14 -7.50 -15.21
N TYR A 160 6.60 -8.22 -14.24
CA TYR A 160 6.81 -9.66 -14.07
C TYR A 160 5.59 -10.34 -13.42
N ILE A 161 5.52 -11.67 -13.55
CA ILE A 161 4.46 -12.49 -12.97
C ILE A 161 4.99 -13.21 -11.73
N MET A 162 4.38 -13.00 -10.57
CA MET A 162 4.60 -13.87 -9.40
C MET A 162 3.80 -15.16 -9.59
N LEU A 163 4.49 -16.26 -9.86
CA LEU A 163 3.89 -17.56 -10.11
C LEU A 163 3.02 -17.99 -8.93
N ARG A 164 1.80 -18.45 -9.24
CA ARG A 164 0.94 -19.15 -8.28
C ARG A 164 0.83 -20.61 -8.67
N GLU A 165 0.49 -20.86 -9.93
CA GLU A 165 0.19 -22.19 -10.44
C GLU A 165 0.66 -22.31 -11.90
N PRO A 166 1.58 -23.22 -12.20
CA PRO A 166 1.86 -23.64 -13.57
C PRO A 166 1.06 -24.92 -13.90
N CYS A 167 0.32 -24.92 -15.00
CA CYS A 167 -0.49 -26.09 -15.41
C CYS A 167 -0.20 -26.48 -16.86
N ASP A 168 -0.21 -27.79 -17.12
CA ASP A 168 -0.15 -28.38 -18.46
C ASP A 168 -1.40 -29.24 -18.73
N ASP A 169 -1.41 -29.94 -19.87
CA ASP A 169 -2.53 -30.81 -20.26
C ASP A 169 -2.80 -31.97 -19.29
N SER A 170 -1.83 -32.34 -18.46
CA SER A 170 -1.95 -33.39 -17.44
C SER A 170 -2.44 -32.86 -16.08
N GLY A 171 -2.46 -31.53 -15.90
CA GLY A 171 -2.93 -30.85 -14.70
C GLY A 171 -1.95 -29.79 -14.20
N CYS A 172 -2.21 -29.28 -12.99
CA CYS A 172 -1.33 -28.30 -12.38
C CYS A 172 -0.14 -28.96 -11.69
N LEU A 173 1.05 -28.47 -12.01
CA LEU A 173 2.30 -28.91 -11.42
C LEU A 173 2.51 -28.19 -10.08
N GLY A 174 3.17 -28.85 -9.13
CA GLY A 174 3.63 -28.17 -7.92
C GLY A 174 4.59 -27.04 -8.29
N THR A 175 4.54 -25.93 -7.57
CA THR A 175 5.55 -24.86 -7.75
C THR A 175 6.91 -25.40 -7.32
N PRO A 176 7.96 -25.25 -8.14
CA PRO A 176 9.26 -25.84 -7.83
C PRO A 176 10.02 -25.07 -6.74
N ALA A 177 9.53 -23.89 -6.34
CA ALA A 177 10.00 -23.09 -5.22
C ALA A 177 8.84 -22.68 -4.30
N GLN A 178 9.15 -22.08 -3.14
CA GLN A 178 8.11 -21.56 -2.25
C GLN A 178 7.45 -20.34 -2.90
N PRO A 179 6.11 -20.26 -2.93
CA PRO A 179 5.44 -19.11 -3.49
C PRO A 179 5.77 -17.85 -2.70
N VAL A 180 5.99 -16.74 -3.40
CA VAL A 180 6.19 -15.44 -2.73
C VAL A 180 4.88 -15.05 -2.06
N PRO A 181 4.86 -14.87 -0.72
CA PRO A 181 3.65 -14.44 -0.04
C PRO A 181 3.24 -13.07 -0.57
N LEU A 182 1.94 -12.86 -0.78
CA LEU A 182 1.46 -11.53 -1.08
C LEU A 182 1.79 -10.60 0.09
N PRO A 183 2.28 -9.39 -0.17
CA PRO A 183 2.60 -8.47 0.90
C PRO A 183 1.33 -8.04 1.61
N GLN A 184 1.45 -7.87 2.93
CA GLN A 184 0.45 -7.13 3.69
C GLN A 184 0.73 -5.65 3.50
N LEU A 185 0.01 -5.03 2.57
CA LEU A 185 0.10 -3.60 2.38
C LEU A 185 -0.56 -2.90 3.57
N SER A 186 0.20 -2.01 4.22
CA SER A 186 -0.29 -1.20 5.32
C SER A 186 -0.04 0.27 5.02
N LEU A 187 -1.00 1.12 5.42
CA LEU A 187 -0.90 2.58 5.30
C LEU A 187 0.25 3.15 6.14
N GLY A 188 0.69 2.39 7.16
CA GLY A 188 1.70 2.82 8.11
C GLY A 188 1.24 4.05 8.93
N PRO A 189 2.17 4.70 9.65
CA PRO A 189 1.84 5.81 10.55
C PRO A 189 1.80 7.18 9.85
N HIS A 190 1.95 7.24 8.52
CA HIS A 190 2.09 8.51 7.79
C HIS A 190 0.89 9.44 7.96
N LEU A 191 -0.33 8.88 7.94
CA LEU A 191 -1.54 9.66 8.14
C LEU A 191 -1.61 10.28 9.54
N SER A 192 -1.30 9.50 10.58
CA SER A 192 -1.33 10.02 11.95
C SER A 192 -0.27 11.10 12.16
N TYR A 193 0.93 10.94 11.60
CA TYR A 193 1.95 11.98 11.61
C TYR A 193 1.54 13.25 10.86
N ALA A 194 0.87 13.12 9.71
CA ALA A 194 0.35 14.28 8.98
C ALA A 194 -0.62 15.09 9.86
N TYR A 195 -1.59 14.42 10.50
CA TYR A 195 -2.51 15.06 11.42
C TYR A 195 -1.83 15.65 12.66
N GLN A 196 -0.83 14.99 13.23
CA GLN A 196 -0.05 15.56 14.34
C GLN A 196 0.57 16.90 13.96
N TRP A 197 1.20 16.99 12.78
CA TRP A 197 1.80 18.23 12.31
C TRP A 197 0.77 19.34 12.10
N TRP A 198 -0.39 19.01 11.52
CA TRP A 198 -1.46 19.98 11.32
C TRP A 198 -2.11 20.43 12.64
N LEU A 199 -2.29 19.53 13.61
CA LEU A 199 -2.78 19.86 14.95
C LEU A 199 -1.80 20.78 15.69
N LEU A 200 -0.49 20.52 15.61
CA LEU A 200 0.53 21.43 16.15
C LEU A 200 0.52 22.79 15.45
N ALA A 201 0.24 22.84 14.14
CA ALA A 201 0.10 24.09 13.41
C ALA A 201 -1.11 24.90 13.90
N LEU A 202 -2.22 24.22 14.23
CA LEU A 202 -3.45 24.82 14.77
C LEU A 202 -3.29 25.31 16.22
N LEU A 203 -2.49 24.64 17.05
CA LEU A 203 -2.28 25.04 18.45
C LEU A 203 -1.65 26.44 18.60
N ALA A 204 -0.77 26.84 17.68
CA ALA A 204 -0.10 28.14 17.74
C ALA A 204 -1.07 29.35 17.67
N PRO A 205 -1.98 29.47 16.67
CA PRO A 205 -2.97 30.54 16.65
C PRO A 205 -3.98 30.43 17.81
N VAL A 206 -4.38 29.22 18.21
CA VAL A 206 -5.29 29.03 19.36
C VAL A 206 -4.67 29.56 20.65
N ALA A 207 -3.41 29.24 20.91
CA ALA A 207 -2.66 29.77 22.06
C ALA A 207 -2.50 31.29 21.98
N ALA A 208 -2.23 31.84 20.80
CA ALA A 208 -2.14 33.29 20.60
C ALA A 208 -3.47 34.00 20.92
N VAL A 209 -4.60 33.49 20.43
CA VAL A 209 -5.93 34.05 20.74
C VAL A 209 -6.23 33.96 22.23
N PHE A 210 -5.88 32.84 22.86
CA PHE A 210 -6.08 32.66 24.30
C PHE A 210 -5.26 33.68 25.12
N LEU A 211 -3.99 33.88 24.77
CA LEU A 211 -3.13 34.88 25.41
C LEU A 211 -3.65 36.29 25.21
N LEU A 212 -4.02 36.68 23.98
CA LEU A 212 -4.60 37.99 23.69
C LEU A 212 -5.89 38.25 24.46
N ARG A 213 -6.77 37.25 24.57
CA ARG A 213 -8.00 37.34 25.38
C ARG A 213 -7.69 37.49 26.86
N ARG A 214 -6.70 36.75 27.37
CA ARG A 214 -6.26 36.83 28.76
C ARG A 214 -5.72 38.22 29.07
N ASP A 215 -4.85 38.74 28.23
CA ASP A 215 -4.21 40.04 28.43
C ASP A 215 -5.26 41.16 28.35
N ALA A 216 -6.17 41.12 27.37
CA ALA A 216 -7.30 42.07 27.29
C ALA A 216 -8.22 42.01 28.54
N ARG A 217 -8.42 40.84 29.14
CA ARG A 217 -9.19 40.69 30.38
C ARG A 217 -8.47 41.36 31.55
N LEU A 218 -7.17 41.09 31.70
CA LEU A 218 -6.33 41.68 32.75
C LEU A 218 -6.27 43.21 32.64
N GLU A 219 -6.16 43.75 31.43
CA GLU A 219 -6.19 45.20 31.23
C GLU A 219 -7.53 45.86 31.57
N ARG A 220 -8.67 45.16 31.39
CA ARG A 220 -9.98 45.65 31.80
C ARG A 220 -10.13 45.64 33.32
N GLU A 221 -9.70 44.55 33.95
CA GLU A 221 -9.65 44.43 35.42
C GLU A 221 -8.77 45.52 36.04
N ALA A 222 -7.60 45.80 35.46
CA ALA A 222 -6.69 46.86 35.92
C ALA A 222 -7.26 48.27 35.73
N ARG A 223 -8.11 48.49 34.71
CA ARG A 223 -8.80 49.76 34.48
C ARG A 223 -10.04 49.96 35.36
N GLY A 224 -10.36 49.01 36.24
CA GLY A 224 -11.55 49.07 37.09
C GLY A 224 -12.86 48.92 36.32
N GLU A 225 -12.77 48.47 35.06
CA GLU A 225 -13.93 48.23 34.21
C GLU A 225 -14.54 46.89 34.60
N ALA A 226 -15.50 46.92 35.53
CA ALA A 226 -16.23 45.74 35.95
C ALA A 226 -16.86 45.07 34.71
N PRO A 227 -16.79 43.73 34.58
CA PRO A 227 -17.37 43.06 33.44
C PRO A 227 -18.86 43.39 33.40
N ALA A 228 -19.35 43.89 32.26
CA ALA A 228 -20.78 43.95 31.99
C ALA A 228 -21.35 42.57 32.31
N PRO A 229 -22.43 42.47 33.11
CA PRO A 229 -22.95 41.19 33.54
C PRO A 229 -23.21 40.34 32.31
N ALA A 230 -22.49 39.22 32.20
CA ALA A 230 -22.77 38.23 31.18
C ALA A 230 -24.26 37.91 31.29
N ASP A 231 -24.99 38.07 30.18
CA ASP A 231 -26.38 37.69 30.07
C ASP A 231 -26.42 36.18 30.34
N ARG A 232 -26.65 35.82 31.60
CA ARG A 232 -26.72 34.42 32.02
C ARG A 232 -27.91 33.87 31.23
N PRO A 233 -27.75 32.77 30.46
CA PRO A 233 -28.91 32.15 29.84
C PRO A 233 -29.92 31.88 30.95
N ARG A 234 -31.08 32.50 30.80
CA ARG A 234 -32.19 32.47 31.75
C ARG A 234 -32.49 30.99 32.01
N ARG A 235 -32.06 30.49 33.18
CA ARG A 235 -32.33 29.11 33.61
C ARG A 235 -33.85 28.93 33.49
N PRO A 236 -34.36 27.98 32.70
CA PRO A 236 -35.81 27.83 32.58
C PRO A 236 -36.36 27.60 33.99
N SER A 237 -37.30 28.45 34.40
CA SER A 237 -37.98 28.31 35.68
C SER A 237 -38.58 26.91 35.70
N ARG A 238 -38.20 26.13 36.71
CA ARG A 238 -38.83 24.86 37.05
C ARG A 238 -40.23 25.17 37.59
N ALA A 239 -41.13 25.55 36.70
CA ALA A 239 -42.55 25.63 36.92
C ALA A 239 -43.20 24.67 35.91
N GLU A 240 -44.01 23.77 36.45
CA GLU A 240 -44.92 22.85 35.73
C GLU A 240 -44.29 21.61 35.09
N ARG A 241 -43.79 20.73 35.96
CA ARG A 241 -44.16 19.30 35.90
C ARG A 241 -44.44 18.82 37.32
N ARG A 242 -45.62 19.17 37.84
CA ARG A 242 -46.20 18.47 38.98
C ARG A 242 -46.88 17.24 38.38
N GLY A 243 -46.24 16.08 38.50
CA GLY A 243 -46.94 14.81 38.31
C GLY A 243 -48.01 14.65 39.40
N PRO A 244 -49.01 13.78 39.19
CA PRO A 244 -50.03 13.52 40.20
C PRO A 244 -49.36 13.11 41.52
N SER A 245 -49.92 13.56 42.64
CA SER A 245 -49.37 13.21 43.97
C SER A 245 -49.72 11.78 44.35
N ASP A 246 -48.93 11.16 45.22
CA ASP A 246 -49.10 9.75 45.63
C ASP A 246 -50.51 9.43 46.17
N GLU A 247 -51.23 10.40 46.74
CA GLU A 247 -52.65 10.25 47.16
C GLU A 247 -53.60 10.02 45.97
N GLU A 248 -53.34 10.59 44.79
CA GLU A 248 -54.17 10.39 43.58
C GLU A 248 -53.91 9.04 42.90
N ILE A 249 -52.80 8.36 43.24
CA ILE A 249 -52.45 7.04 42.71
C ILE A 249 -53.08 5.93 43.57
N GLU A 250 -53.23 6.14 44.88
CA GLU A 250 -53.84 5.19 45.81
C GLU A 250 -55.37 5.11 45.64
N ASP A 251 -56.05 6.22 45.33
CA ASP A 251 -57.52 6.26 45.08
C ASP A 251 -57.94 5.63 43.73
N ALA A 252 -56.98 5.27 42.87
CA ALA A 252 -57.22 4.70 41.53
C ALA A 252 -57.01 3.16 41.45
N LEU A 253 -56.75 2.49 42.57
CA LEU A 253 -56.63 1.02 42.70
C LEU A 253 -57.82 0.43 43.48
#